data_AF-A0A4Y2B9L6-F1
#
_entry.id   AF-A0A4Y2B9L6-F1
#
_cell.length_a   1.000
_cell.length_b   1.000
_cell.length_c   1.000
_cell.angle_alpha   90.00
_cell.angle_beta   90.00
_cell.angle_gamma   90.00
#
_symmetry.space_group_name_H-M   'P 1'
#
loop_
_entity.id
_entity.type
_entity.pdbx_description
1 polymer ?
#
loop_
_entity_poly.entity_id
_entity_poly.type
_entity_poly.pdbx_seq_one_letter_code
_entity_poly.pdbx_strand_id
1 'polypeptide(L)'
;MFVLAAKFLSKVAKNKILHWHFLEAGHGKGAPDGVGGCLKRTADRIVARGIDIPNIDVPIDQLKIHRKGVNTFRVASAEINDCDKIEVTLPSFTSILRAHEISWTKEENLNQVRRLTCTMCLADQQCHHYTIGQILIKAKDSGDSDSDDEHIIDTNIKKRRLCYSEVYSDTNDSDSSSSMQNYFNDCLKNPKVNYYIIVTLSGKKSFHYYIGLVLQHHDEELVVKFMKKSSGKKFVFPEIEDISSIDLKDIICILNQLLVNNRQHYEFIINEKYMKLL
;
A
#
# COMPACT_ATOMS: atom_id res chain seq x y z
N MET A 1 -14.16 -7.17 4.70
CA MET A 1 -14.21 -6.12 5.74
C MET A 1 -13.90 -4.74 5.18
N PHE A 2 -12.73 -4.53 4.57
CA PHE A 2 -12.34 -3.22 4.04
C PHE A 2 -13.35 -2.61 3.04
N VAL A 3 -13.91 -3.41 2.12
CA VAL A 3 -14.91 -2.92 1.15
C VAL A 3 -16.19 -2.45 1.82
N LEU A 4 -16.63 -3.16 2.86
CA LEU A 4 -17.76 -2.73 3.69
C LEU A 4 -17.43 -1.38 4.34
N ALA A 5 -16.24 -1.22 4.88
CA ALA A 5 -15.83 0.04 5.48
C ALA A 5 -15.78 1.19 4.44
N ALA A 6 -15.24 0.94 3.26
CA ALA A 6 -15.13 1.94 2.19
C ALA A 6 -16.49 2.28 1.55
N LYS A 7 -17.39 1.31 1.33
CA LYS A 7 -18.69 1.55 0.66
C LYS A 7 -19.82 1.95 1.61
N PHE A 8 -19.82 1.41 2.83
CA PHE A 8 -20.89 1.62 3.80
C PHE A 8 -20.48 2.59 4.90
N LEU A 9 -19.39 2.32 5.64
CA LEU A 9 -19.01 3.17 6.77
C LEU A 9 -18.61 4.58 6.33
N SER A 10 -17.99 4.75 5.16
CA SER A 10 -17.68 6.09 4.63
C SER A 10 -18.93 6.94 4.39
N LYS A 11 -20.04 6.32 3.94
CA LYS A 11 -21.33 6.99 3.72
C LYS A 11 -21.96 7.38 5.05
N VAL A 12 -22.04 6.44 5.99
CA VAL A 12 -22.63 6.65 7.31
C VAL A 12 -21.85 7.72 8.10
N ALA A 13 -20.52 7.65 8.09
CA ALA A 13 -19.66 8.58 8.81
C ALA A 13 -19.34 9.87 8.02
N LYS A 14 -19.78 9.99 6.76
CA LYS A 14 -19.46 11.09 5.84
C LYS A 14 -17.96 11.34 5.67
N ASN A 15 -17.15 10.29 5.72
CA ASN A 15 -15.70 10.37 5.59
C ASN A 15 -15.29 10.39 4.11
N LYS A 16 -14.33 11.26 3.76
CA LYS A 16 -13.72 11.30 2.42
C LYS A 16 -12.54 10.35 2.27
N ILE A 17 -11.90 10.03 3.39
CA ILE A 17 -10.67 9.24 3.47
C ILE A 17 -10.86 8.18 4.55
N LEU A 18 -10.42 6.96 4.28
CA LEU A 18 -10.39 5.87 5.24
C LEU A 18 -9.01 5.22 5.21
N HIS A 19 -8.38 5.07 6.37
CA HIS A 19 -7.20 4.24 6.54
C HIS A 19 -7.58 3.00 7.35
N TRP A 20 -7.30 1.83 6.77
CA TRP A 20 -7.48 0.56 7.43
C TRP A 20 -6.12 -0.03 7.76
N HIS A 21 -5.74 0.08 9.04
CA HIS A 21 -4.51 -0.51 9.54
C HIS A 21 -4.78 -1.93 10.02
N PHE A 22 -3.96 -2.88 9.60
CA PHE A 22 -4.10 -4.27 10.01
C PHE A 22 -2.76 -4.97 10.10
N LEU A 23 -2.76 -6.06 10.85
CA LEU A 23 -1.68 -7.02 10.94
C LEU A 23 -2.24 -8.38 10.53
N GLU A 24 -1.48 -9.13 9.74
CA GLU A 24 -1.84 -10.48 9.31
C GLU A 24 -2.10 -11.40 10.51
N ALA A 25 -1.19 -11.41 11.49
CA ALA A 25 -1.31 -12.21 12.71
C ALA A 25 -2.58 -11.89 13.52
N GLY A 26 -3.17 -10.70 13.33
CA GLY A 26 -4.43 -10.31 13.95
C GLY A 26 -5.66 -10.61 13.11
N HIS A 27 -5.53 -11.18 11.91
CA HIS A 27 -6.60 -11.37 10.93
C HIS A 27 -7.45 -10.09 10.69
N GLY A 28 -6.83 -8.91 10.78
CA GLY A 28 -7.53 -7.63 10.66
C GLY A 28 -8.38 -7.21 11.86
N LYS A 29 -8.29 -7.92 12.99
CA LYS A 29 -9.08 -7.68 14.20
C LYS A 29 -8.48 -6.69 15.20
N GLY A 30 -7.19 -6.37 15.07
CA GLY A 30 -6.37 -5.61 16.05
C GLY A 30 -7.06 -4.44 16.77
N ALA A 31 -6.91 -3.21 16.25
CA ALA A 31 -7.46 -2.02 16.90
C ALA A 31 -9.01 -2.02 17.04
N PRO A 32 -9.79 -2.50 16.05
CA PRO A 32 -11.26 -2.57 16.17
C PRO A 32 -11.76 -3.42 17.34
N ASP A 33 -11.13 -4.56 17.63
CA ASP A 33 -11.51 -5.42 18.78
C ASP A 33 -11.25 -4.71 20.11
N GLY A 34 -10.17 -3.92 20.19
CA GLY A 34 -9.88 -3.10 21.36
C GLY A 34 -10.98 -2.07 21.64
N VAL A 35 -11.46 -1.38 20.59
CA VAL A 35 -12.59 -0.45 20.67
C VAL A 35 -13.87 -1.19 21.06
N GLY A 36 -14.17 -2.32 20.42
CA GLY A 36 -15.34 -3.15 20.73
C GLY A 36 -15.34 -3.63 22.19
N GLY A 37 -14.21 -4.15 22.67
CA GLY A 37 -14.04 -4.57 24.07
C GLY A 37 -14.16 -3.40 25.05
N CYS A 38 -13.68 -2.22 24.68
CA CYS A 38 -13.86 -1.00 25.48
C CYS A 38 -15.33 -0.58 25.58
N LEU A 39 -16.07 -0.60 24.48
CA LEU A 39 -17.50 -0.30 24.46
C LEU A 39 -18.29 -1.33 25.28
N LYS A 40 -18.01 -2.63 25.09
CA LYS A 40 -18.65 -3.72 25.85
C LYS A 40 -18.47 -3.53 27.36
N ARG A 41 -17.23 -3.39 27.83
CA ARG A 41 -16.95 -3.16 29.27
C ARG A 41 -17.60 -1.89 29.82
N THR A 42 -17.81 -0.89 28.97
CA THR A 42 -18.50 0.34 29.35
C THR A 42 -20.00 0.07 29.51
N ALA A 43 -20.61 -0.64 28.56
CA ALA A 43 -22.01 -1.08 28.65
C ALA A 43 -22.25 -1.97 29.88
N ASP A 44 -21.39 -2.97 30.12
CA ASP A 44 -21.47 -3.84 31.30
C ASP A 44 -21.47 -3.03 32.61
N ARG A 45 -20.64 -1.97 32.67
CA ARG A 45 -20.56 -1.07 33.83
C ARG A 45 -21.79 -0.18 33.98
N ILE A 46 -22.39 0.26 32.88
CA ILE A 46 -23.64 1.04 32.89
C ILE A 46 -24.75 0.18 33.52
N VAL A 47 -24.91 -1.06 33.05
CA VAL A 47 -25.89 -2.02 33.60
C VAL A 47 -25.59 -2.34 35.07
N ALA A 48 -24.33 -2.61 35.41
CA ALA A 48 -23.93 -2.92 36.78
C ALA A 48 -24.18 -1.77 37.77
N ARG A 49 -24.34 -0.52 37.28
CA ARG A 49 -24.72 0.64 38.09
C ARG A 49 -26.23 0.82 38.25
N GLY A 50 -27.02 -0.13 37.75
CA GLY A 50 -28.48 -0.12 37.84
C GLY A 50 -29.17 0.69 36.74
N ILE A 51 -28.47 1.03 35.66
CA ILE A 51 -29.08 1.69 34.49
C ILE A 51 -29.65 0.61 33.58
N ASP A 52 -30.96 0.64 33.37
CA ASP A 52 -31.64 -0.26 32.46
C ASP A 52 -31.45 0.14 30.98
N ILE A 53 -31.47 -0.84 30.08
CA ILE A 53 -31.23 -0.66 28.63
C ILE A 53 -32.42 -1.22 27.85
N PRO A 54 -33.57 -0.52 27.84
CA PRO A 54 -34.82 -1.03 27.26
C PRO A 54 -34.85 -1.03 25.72
N ASN A 55 -33.98 -0.26 25.06
CA ASN A 55 -33.90 -0.15 23.60
C ASN A 55 -32.49 0.25 23.15
N ILE A 56 -32.25 0.33 21.84
CA ILE A 56 -30.94 0.63 21.25
C ILE A 56 -30.49 2.09 21.42
N ASP A 57 -31.40 3.02 21.70
CA ASP A 57 -31.07 4.44 21.81
C ASP A 57 -30.39 4.74 23.17
N VAL A 58 -30.89 4.13 24.25
CA VAL A 58 -30.28 4.22 25.59
C VAL A 58 -28.78 3.85 25.62
N PRO A 59 -28.32 2.70 25.12
CA PRO A 59 -26.92 2.35 25.13
C PRO A 59 -26.09 3.26 24.22
N ILE A 60 -26.64 3.73 23.09
CA ILE A 60 -25.95 4.69 22.22
C ILE A 60 -25.67 5.99 22.98
N ASP A 61 -26.68 6.55 23.64
CA ASP A 61 -26.55 7.81 24.39
C ASP A 61 -25.62 7.66 25.60
N GLN A 62 -25.73 6.56 26.34
CA GLN A 62 -24.84 6.27 27.45
C GLN A 62 -23.38 6.09 26.98
N LEU A 63 -23.15 5.41 25.86
CA LEU A 63 -21.81 5.27 25.30
C LEU A 63 -21.24 6.63 24.85
N LYS A 64 -22.05 7.53 24.26
CA LYS A 64 -21.61 8.89 23.91
C LYS A 64 -21.21 9.70 25.15
N ILE A 65 -21.96 9.59 26.24
CA ILE A 65 -21.66 10.26 27.52
C ILE A 65 -20.34 9.74 28.09
N HIS A 66 -20.17 8.42 28.13
CA HIS A 66 -19.03 7.79 28.80
C HIS A 66 -17.77 7.66 27.93
N ARG A 67 -17.88 7.75 26.60
CA ARG A 67 -16.78 7.54 25.64
C ARG A 67 -16.78 8.61 24.53
N LYS A 68 -16.42 9.84 24.89
CA LYS A 68 -16.32 10.98 23.97
C LYS A 68 -15.35 10.78 22.79
N GLY A 69 -14.39 9.85 22.91
CA GLY A 69 -13.43 9.54 21.85
C GLY A 69 -13.93 8.52 20.81
N VAL A 70 -15.16 7.99 20.95
CA VAL A 70 -15.72 7.00 20.03
C VAL A 70 -17.08 7.48 19.55
N ASN A 71 -17.21 7.66 18.23
CA ASN A 71 -18.49 7.99 17.62
C ASN A 71 -19.32 6.71 17.42
N THR A 72 -20.50 6.68 18.01
CA THR A 72 -21.48 5.59 17.86
C THR A 72 -22.64 6.04 16.99
N PHE A 73 -23.01 5.21 16.01
CA PHE A 73 -24.09 5.46 15.07
C PHE A 73 -25.11 4.32 15.14
N ARG A 74 -26.38 4.65 15.00
CA ARG A 74 -27.44 3.65 14.83
C ARG A 74 -27.45 3.22 13.37
N VAL A 75 -27.52 1.91 13.13
CA VAL A 75 -27.73 1.33 11.80
C VAL A 75 -29.12 0.72 11.78
N ALA A 76 -29.97 1.17 10.85
CA ALA A 76 -31.33 0.67 10.67
C ALA A 76 -31.33 -0.66 9.88
N SER A 77 -32.36 -1.48 10.07
CA SER A 77 -32.49 -2.78 9.38
C SER A 77 -32.46 -2.66 7.86
N ALA A 78 -33.03 -1.57 7.31
CA ALA A 78 -32.96 -1.28 5.87
C ALA A 78 -31.51 -1.10 5.38
N GLU A 79 -30.67 -0.41 6.16
CA GLU A 79 -29.25 -0.19 5.83
C GLU A 79 -28.44 -1.49 5.90
N ILE A 80 -28.82 -2.41 6.78
CA ILE A 80 -28.24 -3.77 6.83
C ILE A 80 -28.61 -4.55 5.57
N ASN A 81 -29.87 -4.53 5.17
CA ASN A 81 -30.32 -5.19 3.94
C ASN A 81 -29.62 -4.63 2.70
N ASP A 82 -29.34 -3.32 2.68
CA ASP A 82 -28.58 -2.71 1.59
C ASP A 82 -27.10 -3.11 1.61
N CYS A 83 -26.52 -3.39 2.78
CA CYS A 83 -25.19 -3.98 2.89
C CYS A 83 -25.13 -5.40 2.31
N ASP A 84 -26.14 -6.22 2.57
CA ASP A 84 -26.19 -7.62 2.09
C ASP A 84 -26.29 -7.70 0.56
N LYS A 85 -26.85 -6.67 -0.07
CA LYS A 85 -26.89 -6.53 -1.54
C LYS A 85 -25.56 -6.07 -2.15
N ILE A 86 -24.56 -5.70 -1.35
CA ILE A 86 -23.27 -5.26 -1.88
C ILE A 86 -22.53 -6.48 -2.45
N GLU A 87 -22.74 -6.74 -3.74
CA GLU A 87 -21.89 -7.67 -4.50
C GLU A 87 -20.51 -7.04 -4.71
N VAL A 88 -19.47 -7.72 -4.22
CA VAL A 88 -18.10 -7.30 -4.42
C VAL A 88 -17.34 -8.39 -5.15
N THR A 89 -16.90 -8.07 -6.36
CA THR A 89 -15.82 -8.84 -6.99
C THR A 89 -14.49 -8.21 -6.57
N LEU A 90 -13.80 -8.85 -5.62
CA LEU A 90 -12.46 -8.45 -5.25
C LEU A 90 -11.43 -9.10 -6.18
N PRO A 91 -10.56 -8.33 -6.84
CA PRO A 91 -9.44 -8.93 -7.55
C PRO A 91 -8.52 -9.58 -6.53
N SER A 92 -7.96 -10.73 -6.89
CA SER A 92 -6.86 -11.32 -6.16
C SER A 92 -5.67 -10.36 -6.19
N PHE A 93 -5.14 -9.99 -5.03
CA PHE A 93 -4.02 -9.06 -4.92
C PHE A 93 -2.78 -9.79 -4.40
N THR A 94 -1.75 -9.88 -5.24
CA THR A 94 -0.48 -10.53 -4.90
C THR A 94 0.25 -9.69 -3.82
N SER A 95 0.98 -10.34 -2.90
CA SER A 95 1.63 -9.67 -1.75
C SER A 95 0.71 -8.99 -0.73
N ILE A 96 -0.58 -9.36 -0.67
CA ILE A 96 -1.50 -8.80 0.35
C ILE A 96 -1.01 -9.02 1.78
N LEU A 97 -0.27 -10.11 2.05
CA LEU A 97 0.32 -10.36 3.37
C LEU A 97 1.35 -9.34 3.81
N ARG A 98 2.03 -8.70 2.85
CA ARG A 98 3.03 -7.67 3.16
C ARG A 98 2.37 -6.35 3.51
N ALA A 99 1.06 -6.21 3.28
CA ALA A 99 0.33 -4.98 3.52
C ALA A 99 -0.05 -4.83 5.00
N HIS A 100 0.16 -3.63 5.53
CA HIS A 100 -0.26 -3.26 6.88
C HIS A 100 -1.25 -2.09 6.87
N GLU A 101 -1.45 -1.46 5.71
CA GLU A 101 -2.42 -0.40 5.50
C GLU A 101 -3.11 -0.57 4.15
N ILE A 102 -4.42 -0.41 4.13
CA ILE A 102 -5.18 -0.11 2.92
C ILE A 102 -5.85 1.25 3.12
N SER A 103 -5.60 2.19 2.22
CA SER A 103 -6.26 3.50 2.25
C SER A 103 -7.26 3.61 1.11
N TRP A 104 -8.41 4.23 1.38
CA TRP A 104 -9.44 4.55 0.38
C TRP A 104 -9.72 6.04 0.39
N THR A 105 -9.94 6.60 -0.80
CA THR A 105 -10.45 7.96 -0.98
C THR A 105 -11.69 7.97 -1.85
N LYS A 106 -12.62 8.87 -1.53
CA LYS A 106 -13.90 9.00 -2.23
C LYS A 106 -13.75 9.47 -3.68
N GLU A 107 -12.79 10.35 -3.94
CA GLU A 107 -12.63 11.06 -5.21
C GLU A 107 -12.16 10.13 -6.33
N GLU A 108 -11.19 9.25 -6.03
CA GLU A 108 -10.58 8.35 -7.03
C GLU A 108 -11.15 6.92 -6.96
N ASN A 109 -11.98 6.62 -5.94
CA ASN A 109 -12.39 5.25 -5.57
C ASN A 109 -11.20 4.26 -5.55
N LEU A 110 -10.00 4.80 -5.27
CA LEU A 110 -8.73 4.12 -5.41
C LEU A 110 -8.31 3.59 -4.06
N ASN A 111 -8.01 2.30 -4.01
CA ASN A 111 -7.51 1.68 -2.79
C ASN A 111 -6.02 1.48 -2.92
N GLN A 112 -5.24 2.23 -2.16
CA GLN A 112 -3.80 2.01 -2.12
C GLN A 112 -3.49 0.96 -1.08
N VAL A 113 -2.70 -0.03 -1.49
CA VAL A 113 -2.19 -1.05 -0.61
C VAL A 113 -0.76 -0.67 -0.24
N ARG A 114 -0.51 -0.49 1.06
CA ARG A 114 0.76 -0.02 1.57
C ARG A 114 1.34 -1.02 2.56
N ARG A 115 2.66 -1.19 2.49
CA ARG A 115 3.43 -2.02 3.41
C ARG A 115 3.44 -1.43 4.81
N LEU A 116 3.49 -0.11 4.93
CA LEU A 116 3.49 0.64 6.18
C LEU A 116 2.72 1.95 5.98
N THR A 117 2.22 2.49 7.08
CA THR A 117 1.62 3.82 7.11
C THR A 117 2.64 4.89 6.75
N CYS A 118 2.30 5.73 5.78
CA CYS A 118 3.14 6.86 5.42
C CYS A 118 2.62 8.12 6.12
N THR A 119 3.47 8.76 6.92
CA THR A 119 3.18 10.05 7.57
C THR A 119 3.59 11.25 6.73
N MET A 120 4.27 11.02 5.60
CA MET A 120 4.77 12.05 4.69
C MET A 120 3.88 12.27 3.47
N CYS A 121 3.17 11.23 3.02
CA CYS A 121 2.27 11.32 1.87
C CYS A 121 0.83 11.54 2.35
N LEU A 122 0.11 12.41 1.64
CA LEU A 122 -1.32 12.57 1.84
C LEU A 122 -2.08 11.31 1.40
N ALA A 123 -3.30 11.15 1.90
CA ALA A 123 -4.10 9.94 1.69
C ALA A 123 -4.66 9.82 0.27
N ASP A 124 -4.88 10.95 -0.38
CA ASP A 124 -5.32 11.12 -1.77
C ASP A 124 -4.20 10.94 -2.79
N GLN A 125 -2.94 11.00 -2.37
CA GLN A 125 -1.79 10.84 -3.23
C GLN A 125 -1.25 9.41 -3.22
N GLN A 126 -0.76 8.95 -4.37
CA GLN A 126 0.00 7.70 -4.44
C GLN A 126 1.26 7.83 -3.58
N CYS A 127 1.34 7.00 -2.53
CA CYS A 127 2.54 6.92 -1.71
C CYS A 127 3.68 6.35 -2.56
N HIS A 128 4.90 6.86 -2.40
CA HIS A 128 6.07 6.30 -3.08
C HIS A 128 7.00 5.55 -2.12
N HIS A 129 6.85 5.77 -0.80
CA HIS A 129 7.70 5.19 0.23
C HIS A 129 7.36 3.74 0.57
N TYR A 130 6.06 3.42 0.61
CA TYR A 130 5.57 2.14 1.12
C TYR A 130 4.51 1.48 0.23
N THR A 131 4.34 1.93 -1.01
CA THR A 131 3.31 1.38 -1.91
C THR A 131 3.66 -0.02 -2.35
N ILE A 132 2.69 -0.92 -2.20
CA ILE A 132 2.72 -2.29 -2.74
C ILE A 132 1.96 -2.31 -4.07
N GLY A 133 0.84 -1.58 -4.16
CA GLY A 133 0.06 -1.45 -5.38
C GLY A 133 -1.30 -0.82 -5.13
N GLN A 134 -2.21 -1.00 -6.08
CA GLN A 134 -3.56 -0.42 -6.04
C GLN A 134 -4.61 -1.49 -6.33
N ILE A 135 -5.73 -1.45 -5.60
CA ILE A 135 -6.90 -2.29 -5.84
C ILE A 135 -8.01 -1.40 -6.37
N LEU A 136 -8.44 -1.67 -7.60
CA LEU A 136 -9.62 -1.06 -8.17
C LEU A 136 -10.85 -1.89 -7.79
N ILE A 137 -11.75 -1.33 -6.98
CA ILE A 137 -13.04 -1.97 -6.68
C ILE A 137 -14.01 -1.55 -7.78
N LYS A 138 -14.19 -2.40 -8.80
CA LYS A 138 -15.28 -2.23 -9.76
C LYS A 138 -16.60 -2.49 -9.04
N ALA A 139 -17.45 -1.48 -8.90
CA ALA A 139 -18.85 -1.71 -8.58
C ALA A 139 -19.52 -2.26 -9.85
N LYS A 140 -20.26 -3.36 -9.74
CA LYS A 140 -21.26 -3.68 -10.75
C LYS A 140 -22.45 -2.79 -10.43
N ASP A 141 -22.65 -1.75 -11.21
CA ASP A 141 -23.90 -1.00 -11.15
C ASP A 141 -24.98 -1.86 -11.81
N SER A 142 -26.06 -2.10 -11.08
CA SER A 142 -27.26 -2.76 -11.58
C SER A 142 -28.10 -1.72 -12.35
N GLY A 143 -28.10 -1.78 -13.69
CA GLY A 143 -29.14 -1.17 -14.54
C GLY A 143 -28.66 -0.36 -15.76
N ASP A 144 -28.80 -0.98 -16.94
CA ASP A 144 -29.00 -0.46 -18.31
C ASP A 144 -28.29 0.80 -18.84
N SER A 145 -27.46 0.59 -19.88
CA SER A 145 -27.89 0.84 -21.27
C SER A 145 -26.85 0.26 -22.26
N ASP A 146 -27.32 -0.56 -23.20
CA ASP A 146 -26.60 -0.93 -24.41
C ASP A 146 -26.18 0.34 -25.17
N SER A 147 -24.87 0.56 -25.27
CA SER A 147 -24.30 1.37 -26.35
C SER A 147 -22.90 0.84 -26.62
N ASP A 148 -22.79 0.10 -27.72
CA ASP A 148 -21.55 -0.23 -28.38
C ASP A 148 -20.80 1.06 -28.74
N ASP A 149 -19.68 1.36 -28.06
CA ASP A 149 -18.54 2.05 -28.67
C ASP A 149 -17.27 1.97 -27.79
N GLU A 150 -16.14 1.94 -28.48
CA GLU A 150 -14.80 1.50 -28.09
C GLU A 150 -14.12 2.32 -26.96
N HIS A 151 -13.23 1.66 -26.21
CA HIS A 151 -11.81 2.02 -26.18
C HIS A 151 -10.97 0.91 -25.53
N ILE A 152 -10.22 0.22 -26.38
CA ILE A 152 -9.25 -0.81 -26.02
C ILE A 152 -8.10 -0.15 -25.24
N ILE A 153 -7.96 -0.48 -23.95
CA ILE A 153 -6.68 -0.39 -23.25
C ILE A 153 -6.37 -1.79 -22.71
N ASP A 154 -5.29 -2.33 -23.26
CA ASP A 154 -4.77 -3.69 -23.20
C ASP A 154 -4.90 -4.40 -21.83
N THR A 155 -5.97 -5.19 -21.67
CA THR A 155 -6.10 -6.15 -20.58
C THR A 155 -5.35 -7.43 -20.90
N ASN A 156 -4.02 -7.42 -20.78
CA ASN A 156 -3.21 -8.62 -20.81
C ASN A 156 -2.75 -9.08 -19.42
N ILE A 157 -3.59 -8.88 -18.38
CA ILE A 157 -3.46 -9.65 -17.14
C ILE A 157 -4.16 -10.99 -17.37
N LYS A 158 -3.45 -11.94 -17.98
CA LYS A 158 -3.81 -13.36 -17.87
C LYS A 158 -4.05 -13.64 -16.39
N LYS A 159 -5.25 -14.09 -16.01
CA LYS A 159 -5.57 -14.64 -14.69
C LYS A 159 -4.59 -15.78 -14.37
N ARG A 160 -3.41 -15.47 -13.85
CA ARG A 160 -2.53 -16.45 -13.25
C ARG A 160 -3.14 -16.82 -11.90
N ARG A 161 -3.36 -18.12 -11.69
CA ARG A 161 -3.65 -18.64 -10.35
C ARG A 161 -2.51 -18.22 -9.43
N LEU A 162 -2.84 -17.48 -8.36
CA LEU A 162 -1.90 -17.19 -7.29
C LEU A 162 -1.37 -18.50 -6.71
N CYS A 163 -0.06 -18.61 -6.54
CA CYS A 163 0.51 -19.75 -5.85
C CYS A 163 0.59 -19.50 -4.34
N TYR A 164 0.65 -20.58 -3.56
CA TYR A 164 0.68 -20.53 -2.10
C TYR A 164 1.82 -19.63 -1.58
N SER A 165 3.02 -19.68 -2.18
CA SER A 165 4.17 -18.87 -1.78
C SER A 165 4.05 -17.37 -2.10
N GLU A 166 3.11 -16.96 -2.96
CA GLU A 166 2.77 -15.55 -3.19
C GLU A 166 1.79 -15.00 -2.12
N VAL A 167 1.21 -15.90 -1.32
CA VAL A 167 0.14 -15.64 -0.35
C VAL A 167 0.54 -16.03 1.08
N TYR A 168 1.60 -16.80 1.31
CA TYR A 168 2.09 -17.18 2.65
C TYR A 168 3.61 -17.04 2.69
N SER A 169 4.12 -16.17 3.56
CA SER A 169 5.56 -16.00 3.80
C SER A 169 6.14 -17.01 4.79
N ASP A 170 5.29 -17.79 5.44
CA ASP A 170 5.64 -18.64 6.57
C ASP A 170 6.07 -20.03 6.11
N THR A 171 7.07 -20.10 5.23
CA THR A 171 7.76 -21.37 4.97
C THR A 171 9.23 -21.21 5.34
N ASN A 172 9.63 -21.99 6.35
CA ASN A 172 10.93 -21.97 7.01
C ASN A 172 12.12 -21.84 6.06
N ASP A 173 13.11 -21.06 6.52
CA ASP A 173 14.45 -20.97 5.97
C ASP A 173 15.09 -22.37 5.80
N SER A 174 15.18 -22.80 4.54
CA SER A 174 16.25 -23.68 4.07
C SER A 174 16.42 -23.45 2.58
N ASP A 175 17.65 -23.12 2.20
CA ASP A 175 18.08 -22.72 0.85
C ASP A 175 17.40 -23.47 -0.30
N SER A 176 16.73 -22.73 -1.18
CA SER A 176 16.69 -23.02 -2.61
C SER A 176 16.27 -21.79 -3.41
N SER A 177 17.23 -21.27 -4.15
CA SER A 177 17.11 -20.30 -5.22
C SER A 177 16.06 -20.73 -6.25
N SER A 178 14.85 -20.16 -6.22
CA SER A 178 13.96 -19.95 -7.38
C SER A 178 12.54 -19.60 -6.93
N SER A 179 12.20 -18.30 -6.92
CA SER A 179 10.82 -17.78 -7.16
C SER A 179 10.63 -16.30 -6.74
N MET A 180 11.60 -15.44 -7.05
CA MET A 180 11.50 -13.99 -6.81
C MET A 180 11.61 -13.23 -8.14
N GLN A 181 10.70 -13.49 -9.08
CA GLN A 181 10.87 -12.99 -10.46
C GLN A 181 9.82 -12.01 -10.98
N ASN A 182 8.78 -11.62 -10.23
CA ASN A 182 7.72 -10.76 -10.80
C ASN A 182 7.23 -9.61 -9.88
N TYR A 183 8.11 -8.66 -9.54
CA TYR A 183 7.69 -7.35 -8.95
C TYR A 183 8.46 -6.15 -9.51
N PHE A 184 8.87 -6.21 -10.77
CA PHE A 184 9.33 -5.03 -11.49
C PHE A 184 8.67 -5.02 -12.85
N ASN A 185 7.71 -4.10 -13.03
CA ASN A 185 7.17 -3.49 -14.26
C ASN A 185 5.98 -2.63 -13.75
N ASP A 186 5.87 -1.32 -13.93
CA ASP A 186 6.35 -0.46 -15.02
C ASP A 186 6.95 0.86 -14.52
N CYS A 187 7.89 1.37 -15.33
CA CYS A 187 8.71 2.55 -15.09
C CYS A 187 7.88 3.81 -14.77
N LEU A 188 8.10 4.40 -13.60
CA LEU A 188 7.92 5.85 -13.45
C LEU A 188 8.87 6.50 -14.48
N LYS A 189 8.32 7.15 -15.51
CA LYS A 189 9.12 7.80 -16.55
C LYS A 189 9.86 9.05 -16.04
N ASN A 190 9.44 9.60 -14.89
CA ASN A 190 10.00 10.83 -14.32
C ASN A 190 10.49 10.58 -12.88
N PRO A 191 11.79 10.37 -12.67
CA PRO A 191 12.36 10.29 -11.32
C PRO A 191 12.28 11.65 -10.63
N LYS A 192 11.92 11.67 -9.34
CA LYS A 192 11.85 12.89 -8.54
C LYS A 192 13.11 13.06 -7.69
N VAL A 193 13.34 14.27 -7.20
CA VAL A 193 14.39 14.54 -6.21
C VAL A 193 14.22 13.59 -5.02
N ASN A 194 15.36 13.10 -4.51
CA ASN A 194 15.50 12.14 -3.41
C ASN A 194 15.12 10.68 -3.75
N TYR A 195 15.03 10.34 -5.04
CA TYR A 195 14.76 8.96 -5.48
C TYR A 195 16.06 8.23 -5.80
N TYR A 196 16.10 6.93 -5.53
CA TYR A 196 17.21 6.08 -5.95
C TYR A 196 16.90 5.49 -7.33
N ILE A 197 17.90 5.46 -8.21
CA ILE A 197 17.77 4.99 -9.58
C ILE A 197 18.92 4.06 -9.94
N ILE A 198 18.66 3.14 -10.88
CA ILE A 198 19.70 2.41 -11.59
C ILE A 198 19.95 3.12 -12.91
N VAL A 199 21.20 3.50 -13.13
CA VAL A 199 21.66 4.16 -14.35
C VAL A 199 22.60 3.23 -15.09
N THR A 200 22.50 3.20 -16.42
CA THR A 200 23.52 2.62 -17.29
C THR A 200 24.41 3.71 -17.87
N LEU A 201 25.72 3.56 -17.70
CA LEU A 201 26.72 4.41 -18.33
C LEU A 201 27.49 3.62 -19.39
N SER A 202 27.56 4.15 -20.61
CA SER A 202 28.33 3.54 -21.69
C SER A 202 29.82 3.82 -21.53
N GLY A 203 30.62 2.78 -21.32
CA GLY A 203 32.07 2.83 -21.43
C GLY A 203 32.54 2.50 -22.85
N LYS A 204 33.87 2.54 -23.08
CA LYS A 204 34.47 2.34 -24.42
C LYS A 204 34.12 1.00 -25.10
N LYS A 205 33.80 -0.04 -24.33
CA LYS A 205 33.49 -1.41 -24.82
C LYS A 205 32.38 -2.14 -24.05
N SER A 206 31.77 -1.51 -23.04
CA SER A 206 30.80 -2.15 -22.16
C SER A 206 29.90 -1.14 -21.46
N PHE A 207 28.71 -1.58 -21.09
CA PHE A 207 27.77 -0.82 -20.25
C PHE A 207 28.03 -1.16 -18.79
N HIS A 208 28.11 -0.13 -17.95
CA HIS A 208 28.25 -0.28 -16.51
C HIS A 208 27.01 0.26 -15.82
N TYR A 209 26.60 -0.41 -14.75
CA TYR A 209 25.37 -0.08 -14.03
C TYR A 209 25.75 0.48 -12.68
N TYR A 210 25.07 1.55 -12.27
CA TYR A 210 25.31 2.21 -10.99
C TYR A 210 23.99 2.54 -10.31
N ILE A 211 24.01 2.54 -8.98
CA ILE A 211 22.91 3.07 -8.19
C ILE A 211 23.25 4.51 -7.84
N GLY A 212 22.30 5.41 -8.04
CA GLY A 212 22.45 6.81 -7.67
C GLY A 212 21.21 7.38 -7.00
N LEU A 213 21.42 8.42 -6.20
CA LEU A 213 20.38 9.23 -5.57
C LEU A 213 20.19 10.52 -6.37
N VAL A 214 18.98 10.80 -6.81
CA VAL A 214 18.65 12.05 -7.52
C VAL A 214 18.69 13.22 -6.55
N LEU A 215 19.58 14.17 -6.77
CA LEU A 215 19.71 15.39 -5.98
C LEU A 215 18.90 16.55 -6.56
N GLN A 216 18.93 16.71 -7.89
CA GLN A 216 18.23 17.78 -8.59
C GLN A 216 17.66 17.27 -9.91
N HIS A 217 16.56 17.90 -10.32
CA HIS A 217 15.89 17.62 -11.59
C HIS A 217 15.91 18.91 -12.42
N HIS A 218 16.66 18.89 -13.52
CA HIS A 218 16.58 19.88 -14.59
C HIS A 218 15.72 19.30 -15.72
N ASP A 219 15.17 20.13 -16.61
CA ASP A 219 14.11 19.71 -17.54
C ASP A 219 14.46 18.48 -18.41
N GLU A 220 15.74 18.29 -18.76
CA GLU A 220 16.19 17.13 -19.55
C GLU A 220 17.31 16.30 -18.88
N GLU A 221 17.87 16.78 -17.75
CA GLU A 221 19.01 16.17 -17.06
C GLU A 221 18.76 16.03 -15.55
N LEU A 222 19.30 14.98 -14.94
CA LEU A 222 19.27 14.78 -13.49
C LEU A 222 20.67 14.89 -12.90
N VAL A 223 20.79 15.63 -11.81
CA VAL A 223 22.01 15.59 -10.99
C VAL A 223 21.87 14.43 -10.01
N VAL A 224 22.76 13.46 -10.12
CA VAL A 224 22.68 12.18 -9.40
C VAL A 224 23.96 11.93 -8.63
N LYS A 225 23.82 11.55 -7.36
CA LYS A 225 24.92 11.14 -6.48
C LYS A 225 25.06 9.63 -6.46
N PHE A 226 26.17 9.09 -6.95
CA PHE A 226 26.38 7.66 -7.11
C PHE A 226 26.86 6.96 -5.83
N MET A 227 26.53 5.68 -5.74
CA MET A 227 26.89 4.80 -4.64
C MET A 227 27.89 3.73 -5.11
N LYS A 228 28.81 3.39 -4.22
CA LYS A 228 29.75 2.29 -4.43
C LYS A 228 29.20 1.00 -3.82
N LYS A 229 29.35 -0.11 -4.54
CA LYS A 229 29.09 -1.45 -4.00
C LYS A 229 30.17 -1.81 -2.97
N SER A 230 29.75 -2.15 -1.76
CA SER A 230 30.67 -2.51 -0.66
C SER A 230 30.88 -4.02 -0.59
N SER A 231 29.81 -4.78 -0.34
CA SER A 231 29.85 -6.25 -0.27
C SER A 231 28.43 -6.85 -0.36
N GLY A 232 28.24 -7.87 -1.19
CA GLY A 232 26.93 -8.50 -1.40
C GLY A 232 25.89 -7.52 -1.98
N LYS A 233 24.78 -7.32 -1.27
CA LYS A 233 23.68 -6.40 -1.61
C LYS A 233 23.79 -5.01 -0.97
N LYS A 234 24.96 -4.68 -0.40
CA LYS A 234 25.18 -3.43 0.36
C LYS A 234 25.91 -2.39 -0.46
N PHE A 235 25.39 -1.17 -0.43
CA PHE A 235 25.91 0.02 -1.11
C PHE A 235 26.19 1.12 -0.11
N VAL A 236 27.21 1.93 -0.37
CA VAL A 236 27.64 3.03 0.49
C VAL A 236 28.03 4.21 -0.39
N PHE A 237 27.77 5.43 0.07
CA PHE A 237 28.30 6.61 -0.61
C PHE A 237 29.83 6.69 -0.40
N PRO A 238 30.61 6.94 -1.46
CA PRO A 238 32.05 7.14 -1.34
C PRO A 238 32.37 8.37 -0.48
N GLU A 239 33.55 8.38 0.16
CA GLU A 239 34.03 9.52 0.98
C GLU A 239 34.17 10.79 0.15
N ILE A 240 34.62 10.65 -1.10
CA ILE A 240 34.59 11.72 -2.11
C ILE A 240 33.26 11.60 -2.84
N GLU A 241 32.47 12.66 -2.82
CA GLU A 241 31.16 12.65 -3.48
C GLU A 241 31.31 12.42 -4.98
N ASP A 242 30.63 11.38 -5.47
CA ASP A 242 30.57 11.06 -6.90
C ASP A 242 29.23 11.57 -7.43
N ILE A 243 29.24 12.75 -8.07
CA ILE A 243 28.04 13.44 -8.55
C ILE A 243 28.20 13.70 -10.04
N SER A 244 27.20 13.34 -10.84
CA SER A 244 27.16 13.61 -12.28
C SER A 244 25.76 13.99 -12.74
N SER A 245 25.70 14.74 -13.84
CA SER A 245 24.48 14.90 -14.63
C SER A 245 24.25 13.67 -15.51
N ILE A 246 22.99 13.25 -15.65
CA ILE A 246 22.58 12.04 -16.38
C ILE A 246 21.30 12.33 -17.16
N ASP A 247 21.24 11.87 -18.40
CA ASP A 247 20.06 11.94 -19.25
C ASP A 247 18.96 10.97 -18.79
N LEU A 248 17.70 11.37 -18.94
CA LEU A 248 16.54 10.50 -18.64
C LEU A 248 16.57 9.16 -19.41
N LYS A 249 17.27 9.11 -20.55
CA LYS A 249 17.41 7.91 -21.40
C LYS A 249 18.28 6.82 -20.77
N ASP A 250 19.22 7.20 -19.92
CA ASP A 250 20.19 6.29 -19.30
C ASP A 250 19.63 5.64 -18.02
N ILE A 251 18.40 5.98 -17.64
CA ILE A 251 17.72 5.48 -16.46
C ILE A 251 17.00 4.19 -16.80
N ILE A 252 17.39 3.12 -16.11
CA ILE A 252 16.81 1.80 -16.32
C ILE A 252 15.60 1.60 -15.41
N CYS A 253 15.74 1.93 -14.14
CA CYS A 253 14.67 1.79 -13.18
C CYS A 253 14.83 2.69 -11.95
N ILE A 254 13.70 2.92 -11.28
CA ILE A 254 13.63 3.62 -10.00
C ILE A 254 13.52 2.58 -8.88
N LEU A 255 14.33 2.75 -7.83
CA LEU A 255 14.39 1.90 -6.66
C LEU A 255 13.55 2.51 -5.54
N ASN A 256 12.41 1.88 -5.23
CA ASN A 256 11.46 2.36 -4.23
C ASN A 256 11.74 1.83 -2.80
N GLN A 257 12.78 1.04 -2.58
CA GLN A 257 12.99 0.39 -1.29
C GLN A 257 14.42 0.52 -0.77
N LEU A 258 14.55 1.19 0.38
CA LEU A 258 15.74 1.25 1.22
C LEU A 258 15.55 0.42 2.49
N LEU A 259 16.54 -0.39 2.81
CA LEU A 259 16.86 -0.77 4.19
C LEU A 259 18.18 -0.08 4.55
N VAL A 260 18.12 0.89 5.47
CA VAL A 260 19.32 1.56 6.00
C VAL A 260 19.69 0.90 7.30
N ASN A 261 20.91 0.37 7.37
CA ASN A 261 21.46 -0.11 8.63
C ASN A 261 22.14 1.06 9.38
N ASN A 262 22.28 0.96 10.71
CA ASN A 262 22.90 1.95 11.61
C ASN A 262 24.34 2.35 11.22
N ARG A 263 24.95 1.66 10.25
CA ARG A 263 26.29 1.94 9.69
C ARG A 263 26.26 2.66 8.33
N GLN A 264 25.15 3.31 7.96
CA GLN A 264 24.96 3.97 6.65
C GLN A 264 25.16 3.01 5.45
N HIS A 265 24.87 1.73 5.66
CA HIS A 265 24.83 0.76 4.58
C HIS A 265 23.41 0.70 4.01
N TYR A 266 23.31 0.85 2.70
CA TYR A 266 22.06 0.85 1.96
C TYR A 266 21.88 -0.49 1.29
N GLU A 267 20.77 -1.16 1.59
CA GLU A 267 20.38 -2.40 0.94
C GLU A 267 19.10 -2.17 0.14
N PHE A 268 19.17 -2.56 -1.14
CA PHE A 268 18.09 -2.40 -2.09
C PHE A 268 17.53 -3.77 -2.47
N ILE A 269 16.21 -3.88 -2.55
CA ILE A 269 15.59 -5.06 -3.13
C ILE A 269 15.59 -4.90 -4.65
N ILE A 270 16.62 -5.41 -5.29
CA ILE A 270 16.84 -5.33 -6.74
C ILE A 270 16.63 -6.72 -7.35
N ASN A 271 16.00 -6.77 -8.52
CA ASN A 271 15.85 -8.01 -9.31
C ASN A 271 17.24 -8.63 -9.57
N GLU A 272 17.36 -9.96 -9.46
CA GLU A 272 18.62 -10.69 -9.72
C GLU A 272 19.25 -10.33 -11.06
N LYS A 273 18.43 -10.03 -12.08
CA LYS A 273 18.90 -9.57 -13.39
C LYS A 273 19.78 -8.32 -13.27
N TYR A 274 19.36 -7.31 -12.52
CA TYR A 274 20.11 -6.07 -12.33
C TYR A 274 21.19 -6.20 -11.26
N MET A 275 21.00 -7.07 -10.26
CA MET A 275 22.05 -7.38 -9.28
C MET A 275 23.30 -8.06 -9.87
N LYS A 276 23.15 -8.79 -10.98
CA LYS A 276 24.30 -9.35 -11.72
C LYS A 276 25.06 -8.30 -12.54
N LEU A 277 24.42 -7.16 -12.80
CA LEU A 277 24.94 -6.07 -13.62
C LEU A 277 25.62 -4.97 -12.77
N LEU A 278 25.27 -4.89 -11.48
CA LEU A 278 25.84 -4.03 -10.44
C LEU A 278 26.97 -4.75 -9.68
#